data_AF-A0ABD3XZC0-F1
#
_entry.id   AF-A0ABD3XZC0-F1
#
_cell.length_a   1.000
_cell.length_b   1.000
_cell.length_c   1.000
_cell.angle_alpha   90.00
_cell.angle_beta   90.00
_cell.angle_gamma   90.00
#
_symmetry.space_group_name_H-M   'P 1'
#
loop_
_entity.id
_entity.type
_entity.pdbx_description
1 polymer ?
#
loop_
_entity_poly.entity_id
_entity_poly.type
_entity_poly.pdbx_seq_one_letter_code
_entity_poly.pdbx_strand_id
1 'polypeptide(L)'
;MGLWKFCNLNNNNGEEICGDITDFYASQGANVPDFFKATRALTILGLILVAVAIEMVVLKIFLMNDKIFLSLGASTTAIAAGGLILIGTIVFGVKAVEESTADAVLGAGFGLGVVAGVIPIVAGIIFIIGRNK
;
A
#
# COMPACT_ATOMS: atom_id res chain seq x y z
N MET A 1 -4.24 4.90 -14.51
CA MET A 1 -3.64 5.95 -13.65
C MET A 1 -3.08 5.32 -12.40
N GLY A 2 -1.93 5.79 -11.90
CA GLY A 2 -1.31 5.30 -10.66
C GLY A 2 -1.37 6.33 -9.52
N LEU A 3 -0.85 5.95 -8.35
CA LEU A 3 -0.87 6.83 -7.17
C LEU A 3 0.11 8.01 -7.29
N TRP A 4 1.21 7.82 -8.03
CA TRP A 4 2.31 8.78 -8.18
C TRP A 4 2.36 9.40 -9.58
N LYS A 5 2.23 8.56 -10.60
CA LYS A 5 2.29 8.94 -12.00
C LYS A 5 1.00 8.56 -12.72
N PHE A 6 0.68 9.31 -13.75
CA PHE A 6 -0.33 8.93 -14.75
C PHE A 6 0.39 8.66 -16.06
N CYS A 7 -0.11 7.72 -16.84
CA CYS A 7 0.40 7.41 -18.16
C CYS A 7 -0.77 7.45 -19.13
N ASN A 8 -0.53 8.02 -20.31
CA ASN A 8 -1.50 8.10 -21.40
C ASN A 8 -0.83 7.66 -22.69
N LEU A 9 -1.60 7.01 -23.57
CA LEU A 9 -1.12 6.61 -24.89
C LEU A 9 -1.17 7.82 -25.83
N ASN A 10 -0.06 8.10 -26.48
CA ASN A 10 -0.02 9.10 -27.53
C ASN A 10 -0.65 8.53 -28.81
N ASN A 11 -1.83 9.04 -29.17
CA ASN A 11 -2.61 8.58 -30.33
C ASN A 11 -1.87 8.67 -31.67
N ASN A 12 -0.79 9.47 -31.75
CA ASN A 12 -0.05 9.67 -32.99
C ASN A 12 1.05 8.61 -33.21
N ASN A 13 1.61 8.04 -32.13
CA ASN A 13 2.84 7.24 -32.18
C ASN A 13 2.68 5.87 -31.49
N GLY A 14 1.62 5.69 -30.70
CA GLY A 14 1.46 4.52 -29.80
C GLY A 14 2.39 4.54 -28.59
N GLU A 15 3.21 5.58 -28.42
CA GLU A 15 4.12 5.73 -27.28
C GLU A 15 3.35 6.07 -26.00
N GLU A 16 3.69 5.40 -24.90
CA GLU A 16 3.15 5.72 -23.58
C GLU A 16 3.92 6.91 -22.98
N ILE A 17 3.21 8.02 -22.75
CA ILE A 17 3.77 9.20 -22.11
C ILE A 17 3.29 9.21 -20.66
N CYS A 18 4.24 9.22 -19.73
CA CYS A 18 3.96 9.26 -18.31
C CYS A 18 4.36 10.60 -17.70
N GLY A 19 3.45 11.21 -16.93
CA GLY A 19 3.67 12.44 -16.17
C GLY A 19 3.42 12.25 -14.68
N ASP A 20 3.83 13.22 -13.86
CA ASP A 20 3.49 13.25 -12.43
C ASP A 20 2.03 13.65 -12.25
N ILE A 21 1.34 13.02 -11.30
CA ILE A 21 -0.08 13.36 -11.07
C ILE A 21 -0.23 14.81 -10.57
N THR A 22 0.78 15.37 -9.92
CA THR A 22 0.76 16.76 -9.46
C THR A 22 0.65 17.73 -10.63
N ASP A 23 1.43 17.49 -11.69
CA ASP A 23 1.38 18.28 -12.93
C ASP A 23 0.05 18.09 -13.67
N PHE A 24 -0.54 16.90 -13.62
CA PHE A 24 -1.84 16.62 -14.21
C PHE A 24 -2.97 17.47 -13.61
N TYR A 25 -3.04 17.55 -12.28
CA TYR A 25 -4.05 18.37 -11.61
C TYR A 25 -3.74 19.87 -11.77
N ALA A 26 -2.46 20.26 -11.70
CA ALA A 26 -2.04 21.64 -11.92
C ALA A 26 -2.40 22.16 -13.32
N SER A 27 -2.24 21.33 -14.36
CA SER A 27 -2.63 21.69 -15.74
C SER A 27 -4.14 21.85 -15.93
N GLN A 28 -4.95 21.28 -15.03
CA GLN A 28 -6.41 21.47 -14.98
C GLN A 28 -6.84 22.61 -14.04
N GLY A 29 -5.90 23.36 -13.46
CA GLY A 29 -6.20 24.42 -12.49
C GLY A 29 -6.75 23.88 -11.16
N ALA A 30 -6.53 22.60 -10.86
CA ALA A 30 -6.99 21.93 -9.66
C ALA A 30 -5.81 21.53 -8.76
N ASN A 31 -6.08 21.38 -7.47
CA ASN A 31 -5.12 20.79 -6.54
C ASN A 31 -5.27 19.27 -6.54
N VAL A 32 -4.19 18.56 -6.22
CA VAL A 32 -4.23 17.11 -6.00
C VAL A 32 -5.23 16.81 -4.87
N PRO A 33 -6.19 15.90 -5.06
CA PRO A 33 -7.18 15.58 -4.04
C PRO A 33 -6.53 15.10 -2.74
N ASP A 34 -7.12 15.46 -1.59
CA ASP A 34 -6.58 15.09 -0.28
C ASP A 34 -6.48 13.57 -0.07
N PHE A 35 -7.38 12.80 -0.69
CA PHE A 35 -7.35 11.33 -0.59
C PHE A 35 -6.09 10.74 -1.25
N PHE A 36 -5.57 11.33 -2.34
CA PHE A 36 -4.30 10.88 -2.92
C PHE A 36 -3.15 11.09 -1.94
N LYS A 37 -3.11 12.25 -1.28
CA LYS A 37 -2.09 12.56 -0.28
C LYS A 37 -2.17 11.61 0.92
N ALA A 38 -3.38 11.35 1.41
CA ALA A 38 -3.62 10.41 2.51
C ALA A 38 -3.24 8.96 2.13
N THR A 39 -3.64 8.48 0.95
CA THR A 39 -3.29 7.13 0.47
C THR A 39 -1.78 6.98 0.28
N ARG A 40 -1.08 8.01 -0.23
CA ARG A 40 0.39 8.02 -0.32
C ARG A 40 1.04 7.91 1.06
N ALA A 41 0.56 8.69 2.04
CA ALA A 41 1.08 8.62 3.40
C ALA A 41 0.86 7.24 4.04
N LEU A 42 -0.35 6.69 3.92
CA LEU A 42 -0.71 5.36 4.43
C LEU A 42 0.11 4.24 3.81
N THR A 43 0.32 4.28 2.49
CA THR A 43 1.12 3.28 1.78
C THR A 43 2.60 3.36 2.12
N ILE A 44 3.16 4.56 2.26
CA ILE A 44 4.56 4.75 2.72
C ILE A 44 4.72 4.25 4.16
N LEU A 45 3.82 4.65 5.08
CA LEU A 45 3.88 4.21 6.47
C LEU A 45 3.73 2.69 6.59
N GLY A 46 2.82 2.10 5.81
CA GLY A 46 2.66 0.65 5.72
C GLY A 46 3.94 -0.04 5.25
N LEU A 47 4.59 0.45 4.18
CA LEU A 47 5.86 -0.10 3.70
C LEU A 47 6.97 -0.02 4.75
N ILE A 48 7.08 1.11 5.44
CA ILE A 48 8.07 1.29 6.52
C ILE A 48 7.81 0.29 7.65
N LEU A 49 6.56 0.10 8.07
CA LEU A 49 6.21 -0.85 9.12
C LEU A 49 6.47 -2.30 8.70
N VAL A 50 6.24 -2.66 7.42
CA VAL A 50 6.63 -3.99 6.91
C VAL A 50 8.15 -4.17 7.00
N ALA A 51 8.95 -3.18 6.60
CA ALA A 51 10.41 -3.26 6.70
C ALA A 51 10.87 -3.46 8.15
N VAL A 52 10.32 -2.68 9.08
CA VAL A 52 10.60 -2.82 10.52
C VAL A 52 10.18 -4.19 11.05
N ALA A 53 9.02 -4.71 10.63
CA ALA A 53 8.58 -6.05 11.01
C ALA A 53 9.55 -7.14 10.51
N ILE A 54 10.05 -7.02 9.28
CA ILE A 54 11.06 -7.93 8.71
C ILE A 54 12.35 -7.88 9.52
N GLU A 55 12.85 -6.68 9.84
CA GLU A 55 14.06 -6.52 10.66
C GLU A 55 13.91 -7.18 12.03
N MET A 56 12.75 -7.03 12.68
CA MET A 56 12.47 -7.71 13.95
C MET A 56 12.48 -9.24 13.79
N VAL A 57 11.89 -9.79 12.72
CA VAL A 57 11.92 -11.24 12.46
C VAL A 57 13.35 -11.73 12.24
N VAL A 58 14.15 -10.99 11.46
CA VAL A 58 15.55 -11.32 11.20
C VAL A 58 16.36 -11.28 12.50
N LEU A 59 16.20 -10.23 13.31
CA LEU A 59 16.86 -10.14 14.62
C LEU A 59 16.51 -11.34 15.51
N LYS A 60 15.23 -11.76 15.54
CA LYS A 60 14.79 -12.92 16.31
C LYS A 60 15.53 -14.21 15.89
N ILE A 61 15.73 -14.41 14.59
CA ILE A 61 16.43 -15.59 14.04
C ILE A 61 17.90 -15.58 14.46
N PHE A 62 18.59 -14.44 14.36
CA PHE A 62 20.03 -14.34 14.65
C PHE A 62 20.37 -14.30 16.15
N LEU A 63 19.54 -13.65 16.97
CA LEU A 63 19.84 -13.48 18.40
C LEU A 63 19.59 -14.75 19.21
N MET A 64 18.92 -15.78 18.67
CA MET A 64 18.66 -17.09 19.31
C MET A 64 18.22 -17.01 20.79
N ASN A 65 17.59 -15.88 21.15
CA ASN A 65 17.18 -15.58 22.51
C ASN A 65 15.67 -15.43 22.46
N ASP A 66 14.96 -16.25 23.23
CA ASP A 66 13.50 -16.37 23.30
C ASP A 66 12.83 -15.12 23.87
N LYS A 67 13.06 -13.98 23.22
CA LYS A 67 12.43 -12.72 23.56
C LYS A 67 11.03 -12.74 22.96
N ILE A 68 10.09 -13.27 23.74
CA ILE A 68 8.64 -13.24 23.48
C ILE A 68 8.18 -11.87 22.96
N PHE A 69 8.72 -10.79 23.54
CA PHE A 69 8.42 -9.41 23.14
C PHE A 69 8.78 -9.09 21.69
N LEU A 70 9.86 -9.66 21.16
CA LEU A 70 10.35 -9.38 19.81
C LEU A 70 9.46 -10.04 18.75
N SER A 71 9.00 -11.28 19.04
CA SER A 71 8.07 -11.98 18.16
C SER A 71 6.68 -11.36 18.16
N LEU A 72 6.18 -10.93 19.32
CA LEU A 72 4.86 -10.30 19.43
C LEU A 72 4.87 -8.89 18.79
N GLY A 73 5.97 -8.14 18.95
CA GLY A 73 6.19 -6.87 18.28
C GLY A 73 6.21 -7.01 16.75
N ALA A 74 6.90 -8.01 16.21
CA ALA A 74 6.91 -8.28 14.78
C ALA A 74 5.51 -8.62 14.22
N SER A 75 4.75 -9.47 14.91
CA SER A 75 3.39 -9.84 14.46
C SER A 75 2.42 -8.65 14.47
N THR A 76 2.43 -7.86 15.55
CA THR A 76 1.52 -6.72 15.69
C THR A 76 1.85 -5.61 14.70
N THR A 77 3.14 -5.34 14.47
CA THR A 77 3.57 -4.38 13.45
C THR A 77 3.25 -4.84 12.04
N ALA A 78 3.39 -6.13 11.71
CA ALA A 78 2.98 -6.67 10.41
C ALA A 78 1.46 -6.53 10.18
N ILE A 79 0.63 -6.82 11.17
CA ILE A 79 -0.84 -6.65 11.08
C ILE A 79 -1.20 -5.18 10.89
N ALA A 80 -0.59 -4.28 11.69
CA ALA A 80 -0.82 -2.84 11.57
C ALA A 80 -0.40 -2.30 10.19
N ALA A 81 0.74 -2.76 9.67
CA ALA A 81 1.23 -2.40 8.35
C ALA A 81 0.25 -2.80 7.25
N GLY A 82 -0.21 -4.05 7.27
CA GLY A 82 -1.20 -4.53 6.31
C GLY A 82 -2.52 -3.79 6.39
N GLY A 83 -2.98 -3.47 7.61
CA GLY A 83 -4.17 -2.66 7.84
C GLY A 83 -4.05 -1.26 7.22
N LEU A 84 -2.92 -0.58 7.40
CA LEU A 84 -2.68 0.75 6.83
C LEU A 84 -2.66 0.71 5.29
N ILE A 85 -2.04 -0.30 4.69
CA ILE A 85 -2.01 -0.49 3.23
C ILE A 85 -3.42 -0.77 2.70
N LEU A 86 -4.21 -1.61 3.38
CA LEU A 86 -5.60 -1.91 3.02
C LEU A 86 -6.50 -0.68 3.10
N ILE A 87 -6.41 0.10 4.19
CA ILE A 87 -7.21 1.33 4.33
C ILE A 87 -6.88 2.29 3.19
N GLY A 88 -5.59 2.51 2.90
CA GLY A 88 -5.17 3.40 1.81
C GLY A 88 -5.67 2.94 0.44
N THR A 89 -5.62 1.63 0.17
CA THR A 89 -6.10 1.07 -1.10
C THR A 89 -7.62 1.12 -1.21
N ILE A 90 -8.37 0.75 -0.18
CA ILE A 90 -9.84 0.82 -0.17
C ILE A 90 -10.32 2.26 -0.39
N VAL A 91 -9.74 3.24 0.33
CA VAL A 91 -10.11 4.66 0.18
C VAL A 91 -9.87 5.13 -1.26
N PHE A 92 -8.75 4.74 -1.86
CA PHE A 92 -8.46 5.04 -3.26
C PHE A 92 -9.48 4.40 -4.21
N GLY A 93 -9.84 3.13 -3.98
CA GLY A 93 -10.82 2.43 -4.81
C GLY A 93 -12.21 3.05 -4.75
N VAL A 94 -12.69 3.36 -3.54
CA VAL A 94 -14.00 4.00 -3.35
C VAL A 94 -14.05 5.37 -4.02
N LYS A 95 -13.00 6.19 -3.85
CA LYS A 95 -12.95 7.52 -4.46
C LYS A 95 -12.82 7.48 -5.98
N ALA A 96 -12.06 6.52 -6.52
CA ALA A 96 -11.96 6.32 -7.96
C ALA A 96 -13.32 5.94 -8.61
N VAL A 97 -14.16 5.19 -7.88
CA VAL A 97 -15.51 4.82 -8.32
C VAL A 97 -16.49 6.00 -8.17
N GLU A 98 -16.43 6.75 -7.06
CA GLU A 98 -17.29 7.94 -6.86
C GLU A 98 -17.03 9.05 -7.89
N GLU A 99 -15.77 9.32 -8.24
CA GLU A 99 -15.41 10.39 -9.17
C GLU A 99 -15.60 10.01 -10.65
N SER A 100 -15.75 8.72 -10.97
CA SER A 100 -15.88 8.27 -12.35
C SER A 100 -17.34 8.00 -12.71
N THR A 101 -17.92 8.87 -13.53
CA THR A 101 -19.28 8.70 -14.08
C THR A 101 -19.37 7.62 -15.18
N ALA A 102 -18.25 7.00 -15.55
CA ALA A 102 -18.16 5.90 -16.50
C ALA A 102 -17.17 4.86 -15.96
N ASP A 103 -17.52 3.58 -16.12
CA ASP A 103 -16.80 2.37 -15.65
C ASP A 103 -15.29 2.57 -15.43
N ALA A 104 -14.92 3.02 -14.22
CA ALA A 104 -13.53 3.11 -13.81
C ALA A 104 -12.96 1.70 -13.67
N VAL A 105 -12.24 1.25 -14.69
CA VAL A 105 -11.50 -0.01 -14.61
C VAL A 105 -10.33 0.19 -13.66
N LEU A 106 -10.43 -0.37 -12.46
CA LEU A 106 -9.32 -0.41 -11.51
C LEU A 106 -8.17 -1.22 -12.12
N GLY A 107 -7.02 -0.58 -12.26
CA GLY A 107 -5.83 -1.21 -12.83
C GLY A 107 -5.23 -2.28 -11.91
N ALA A 108 -4.32 -3.10 -12.47
CA ALA A 108 -3.63 -4.17 -11.73
C ALA A 108 -2.93 -3.69 -10.44
N GLY A 109 -2.47 -2.43 -10.39
CA GLY A 109 -1.85 -1.83 -9.21
C GLY A 109 -2.78 -1.78 -7.99
N PHE A 110 -4.10 -1.61 -8.20
CA PHE A 110 -5.08 -1.67 -7.11
C PHE A 110 -5.18 -3.11 -6.55
N GLY A 111 -5.31 -4.10 -7.43
CA GLY A 111 -5.38 -5.51 -7.04
C GLY A 111 -4.12 -5.96 -6.27
N LEU A 112 -2.95 -5.57 -6.77
CA LEU A 112 -1.68 -5.81 -6.07
C LEU A 112 -1.62 -5.10 -4.71
N GLY A 113 -2.19 -3.90 -4.59
CA GLY A 113 -2.28 -3.17 -3.33
C GLY A 113 -3.13 -3.91 -2.28
N VAL A 114 -4.26 -4.48 -2.69
CA VAL A 114 -5.10 -5.31 -1.80
C VAL A 114 -4.33 -6.54 -1.34
N VAL A 115 -3.69 -7.25 -2.25
CA VAL A 115 -2.87 -8.42 -1.93
C VAL A 115 -1.72 -8.06 -0.97
N ALA A 116 -1.03 -6.95 -1.24
CA ALA A 116 0.05 -6.44 -0.39
C ALA A 116 -0.42 -6.05 1.02
N GLY A 117 -1.69 -5.68 1.20
CA GLY A 117 -2.28 -5.44 2.51
C GLY A 117 -2.70 -6.72 3.24
N VAL A 118 -3.26 -7.71 2.52
CA VAL A 118 -3.75 -8.97 3.11
C VAL A 118 -2.61 -9.87 3.58
N ILE A 119 -1.56 -10.05 2.77
CA ILE A 119 -0.44 -10.95 3.07
C ILE A 119 0.18 -10.69 4.46
N PRO A 120 0.59 -9.45 4.82
CA PRO A 120 1.22 -9.19 6.12
C PRO A 120 0.26 -9.39 7.30
N ILE A 121 -1.05 -9.19 7.13
CA ILE A 121 -2.06 -9.51 8.15
C ILE A 121 -2.10 -11.02 8.40
N VAL A 122 -2.22 -11.80 7.32
CA VAL A 122 -2.25 -13.27 7.40
C VAL A 122 -0.97 -13.80 8.03
N ALA A 123 0.19 -13.28 7.59
CA ALA A 123 1.48 -13.65 8.16
C ALA A 123 1.56 -13.35 9.66
N GLY A 124 1.14 -12.15 10.08
CA GLY A 124 1.12 -11.78 11.49
C GLY A 124 0.23 -12.68 12.35
N ILE A 125 -0.96 -13.05 11.85
CA ILE A 125 -1.88 -13.99 12.52
C ILE A 125 -1.25 -15.39 12.65
N ILE A 126 -0.66 -15.92 11.57
CA ILE A 126 0.00 -17.22 11.58
C ILE A 126 1.13 -17.25 12.62
N PHE A 127 1.93 -16.19 12.70
CA PHE A 127 3.00 -16.08 13.71
C PHE A 127 2.47 -16.07 15.14
N ILE A 128 1.32 -15.44 15.40
CA ILE A 128 0.71 -15.45 16.74
C ILE A 128 0.20 -16.85 17.10
N ILE A 129 -0.49 -17.52 16.18
CA ILE A 129 -1.04 -18.86 16.40
C ILE A 129 0.07 -19.90 16.54
N GLY A 130 1.07 -19.86 15.67
CA GLY A 130 2.21 -20.78 15.69
C GLY A 130 3.07 -20.66 16.95
N ARG A 131 3.00 -19.53 17.66
CA ARG A 131 3.64 -19.33 18.97
C ARG A 131 2.87 -19.95 20.14
N ASN A 132 1.54 -20.11 20.00
CA ASN A 132 0.69 -20.64 21.07
C ASN A 132 0.56 -22.18 21.03
N LYS A 133 1.30 -22.86 20.14
CA LYS A 133 1.45 -24.32 20.07
C LYS A 133 2.85 -24.71 20.50
#